data_AF-A0A6P1ILC7-F1
#
_entry.id   AF-A0A6P1ILC7-F1
#
_cell.length_a   1.000
_cell.length_b   1.000
_cell.length_c   1.000
_cell.angle_alpha   90.00
_cell.angle_beta   90.00
_cell.angle_gamma   90.00
#
_symmetry.space_group_name_H-M   'P 1'
#
loop_
_entity.id
_entity.type
_entity.pdbx_description
1 polymer ?
#
loop_
_entity_poly.entity_id
_entity_poly.type
_entity_poly.pdbx_seq_one_letter_code
_entity_poly.pdbx_strand_id
1 'polypeptide(L)' 'MATSKTPPAPPAKKAAAKRSPNAAFMKTLTPSAELAAVIGSAPLARTEVVKQLWVYIKAHNLQDEKNKC' A
#
# COMPACT_ATOMS: atom_id res chain seq x y z
N MET A 1 14.44 -7.64 -52.84
CA MET A 1 14.47 -8.94 -52.14
C MET A 1 15.04 -8.71 -50.74
N ALA A 2 14.34 -9.26 -49.72
CA ALA A 2 14.69 -9.55 -48.31
C ALA A 2 15.44 -8.48 -47.47
N THR A 3 14.79 -7.75 -46.55
CA THR A 3 14.57 -8.07 -45.09
C THR A 3 15.83 -8.60 -44.37
N SER A 4 16.35 -7.96 -43.32
CA SER A 4 15.88 -8.20 -41.94
C SER A 4 16.37 -7.11 -40.97
N LYS A 5 15.45 -6.34 -40.38
CA LYS A 5 15.68 -5.52 -39.17
C LYS A 5 15.39 -6.40 -37.95
N THR A 6 16.44 -6.72 -37.18
CA THR A 6 16.34 -7.42 -35.90
C THR A 6 15.54 -6.56 -34.90
N PRO A 7 14.47 -7.08 -34.25
CA PRO A 7 13.79 -6.35 -33.19
C PRO A 7 14.68 -6.26 -31.93
N PRO A 8 14.67 -5.12 -31.21
CA PRO A 8 15.38 -5.02 -29.94
C PRO A 8 14.77 -6.00 -28.93
N ALA A 9 15.64 -6.77 -28.26
CA ALA A 9 15.24 -7.71 -27.23
C ALA A 9 14.42 -7.01 -26.12
N PRO A 10 13.40 -7.66 -25.54
CA PRO A 10 12.64 -7.10 -24.43
C PRO A 10 13.60 -6.79 -23.27
N PRO A 11 13.44 -5.66 -22.56
CA PRO A 11 14.30 -5.33 -21.43
C PRO A 11 14.20 -6.45 -20.41
N ALA A 12 15.34 -7.09 -20.12
CA ALA A 12 15.45 -8.10 -19.09
C ALA A 12 14.81 -7.56 -17.81
N LYS A 13 13.76 -8.24 -17.34
CA LYS A 13 13.14 -7.95 -16.05
C LYS A 13 14.25 -8.08 -15.00
N LYS A 14 14.77 -6.94 -14.53
CA LYS A 14 15.63 -6.89 -13.34
C LYS A 14 14.90 -7.69 -12.27
N ALA A 15 15.52 -8.79 -11.83
CA ALA A 15 14.99 -9.62 -10.76
C ALA A 15 14.57 -8.68 -9.62
N ALA A 16 13.28 -8.69 -9.30
CA ALA A 16 12.73 -7.83 -8.27
C ALA A 16 13.56 -8.07 -7.01
N ALA A 17 14.26 -7.03 -6.54
CA ALA A 17 15.02 -7.09 -5.31
C ALA A 17 14.11 -7.70 -4.24
N LYS A 18 14.54 -8.83 -3.67
CA LYS A 18 13.78 -9.55 -2.65
C LYS A 18 13.52 -8.56 -1.53
N ARG A 19 12.27 -8.08 -1.43
CA ARG A 19 11.90 -7.10 -0.42
C ARG A 19 12.12 -7.75 0.94
N SER A 20 13.17 -7.33 1.64
CA SER A 20 13.37 -7.72 3.03
C SER A 20 12.11 -7.33 3.82
N PRO A 21 11.49 -8.26 4.56
CA PRO A 21 10.34 -7.93 5.38
C PRO A 21 10.75 -6.84 6.36
N ASN A 22 10.17 -5.65 6.23
CA ASN A 22 10.48 -4.55 7.12
C ASN A 22 9.76 -4.80 8.46
N ALA A 23 10.51 -5.27 9.45
CA ALA A 23 10.02 -5.62 10.77
C ALA A 23 9.33 -4.46 11.50
N ALA A 24 9.61 -3.21 11.12
CA ALA A 24 8.98 -2.03 11.71
C ALA A 24 7.46 -1.98 11.43
N PHE A 25 6.96 -2.62 10.38
CA PHE A 25 5.51 -2.67 10.10
C PHE A 25 4.74 -3.62 11.03
N MET A 26 5.43 -4.57 11.64
CA MET A 26 4.86 -5.52 12.61
C MET A 26 4.96 -5.01 14.05
N LYS A 27 5.57 -3.84 14.27
CA LYS A 27 5.57 -3.19 15.57
C LYS A 27 4.13 -2.78 15.89
N THR A 28 3.60 -3.28 16.99
CA THR A 28 2.33 -2.81 17.56
C THR A 28 2.55 -1.41 18.10
N LEU A 29 1.87 -0.43 17.52
CA LEU A 29 1.91 0.95 18.01
C LEU A 29 0.58 1.25 18.69
N THR A 30 0.64 1.98 19.80
CA THR A 30 -0.55 2.53 20.45
C THR A 30 -1.02 3.73 19.61
N PRO A 31 -2.23 3.69 19.03
CA PRO A 31 -2.77 4.83 18.31
C PRO A 31 -2.93 6.04 19.24
N SER A 32 -2.74 7.25 18.70
CA SER A 32 -3.05 8.49 19.41
C SER A 32 -4.56 8.57 19.70
N ALA A 33 -4.97 9.37 20.69
CA ALA A 33 -6.36 9.47 21.13
C ALA A 33 -7.35 9.77 19.98
N GLU A 34 -6.97 10.64 19.05
CA GLU A 34 -7.79 10.98 17.89
C GLU A 34 -7.94 9.81 16.91
N LEU A 35 -6.85 9.07 16.68
CA LEU A 35 -6.88 7.89 15.81
C LEU A 35 -7.67 6.75 16.47
N ALA A 36 -7.53 6.59 17.79
CA ALA A 36 -8.27 5.62 18.59
C ALA A 36 -9.79 5.86 18.58
N ALA A 37 -10.25 7.10 18.41
CA ALA A 37 -11.68 7.39 18.24
C ALA A 37 -12.25 6.78 16.94
N VAL A 38 -11.40 6.57 15.93
CA VAL A 38 -11.79 6.06 14.61
C VAL A 38 -11.61 4.54 14.50
N ILE A 39 -10.53 3.99 15.05
CA ILE A 39 -10.17 2.56 14.89
C ILE A 39 -10.18 1.76 16.21
N GLY A 40 -10.45 2.41 17.34
CA GLY A 40 -10.35 1.85 18.69
C GLY A 40 -8.96 2.02 19.33
N SER A 41 -8.91 1.97 20.66
CA SER A 41 -7.68 2.16 21.46
C SER A 41 -6.78 0.91 21.55
N ALA A 42 -7.08 -0.15 20.80
CA ALA A 42 -6.31 -1.38 20.84
C ALA A 42 -4.90 -1.16 20.24
N PRO A 43 -3.84 -1.71 20.86
CA PRO A 43 -2.50 -1.69 20.27
C PRO A 43 -2.51 -2.57 19.01
N LEU A 44 -2.43 -1.94 17.85
CA LEU A 44 -2.52 -2.61 16.56
C LEU A 44 -1.24 -2.43 15.75
N ALA A 45 -0.93 -3.41 14.90
CA ALA A 45 0.14 -3.26 13.93
C ALA A 45 -0.22 -2.16 12.91
N ARG A 46 0.78 -1.48 12.36
CA ARG A 46 0.59 -0.39 11.38
C ARG A 46 -0.28 -0.82 10.19
N THR A 47 -0.22 -2.08 9.79
CA THR A 47 -1.04 -2.64 8.70
C THR A 47 -2.53 -2.68 9.03
N GLU A 48 -2.87 -3.03 10.27
CA GLU A 48 -4.27 -3.13 10.72
C GLU A 48 -4.88 -1.74 10.88
N VAL A 49 -4.10 -0.78 11.40
CA VAL A 49 -4.47 0.64 11.48
C VAL A 49 -4.90 1.18 10.11
N VAL A 50 -4.11 0.93 9.06
CA VAL A 50 -4.40 1.41 7.70
C VAL A 50 -5.65 0.76 7.13
N LYS A 51 -5.88 -0.54 7.39
CA LYS A 51 -7.09 -1.24 6.94
C LYS A 51 -8.35 -0.65 7.59
N GLN A 52 -8.34 -0.49 8.92
CA GLN A 52 -9.47 0.09 9.65
C GLN A 52 -9.75 1.52 9.20
N LEU A 53 -8.70 2.32 8.96
CA LEU A 53 -8.85 3.68 8.42
C LEU A 53 -9.49 3.68 7.02
N TRP A 54 -9.10 2.76 6.14
CA TRP A 54 -9.72 2.64 4.81
C TRP A 54 -11.18 2.20 4.88
N VAL A 55 -11.55 1.32 5.82
CA VAL A 55 -12.95 0.94 6.07
C VAL A 55 -13.74 2.15 6.51
N TYR A 56 -13.23 2.94 7.45
CA TYR A 56 -13.85 4.17 7.92
C TYR A 56 -14.02 5.19 6.78
N ILE A 57 -12.98 5.47 6.01
CA ILE A 57 -13.02 6.42 4.87
C ILE A 57 -14.08 6.00 3.85
N LYS A 58 -14.15 4.70 3.51
CA LYS A 58 -15.15 4.18 2.56
C LYS A 58 -16.57 4.24 3.12
N ALA A 59 -16.76 3.85 4.38
CA ALA A 59 -18.07 3.84 5.03
C ALA A 59 -18.66 5.25 5.15
N HIS A 60 -17.80 6.25 5.37
CA HIS A 60 -18.20 7.66 5.48
C HIS A 60 -18.15 8.42 4.15
N ASN A 61 -17.87 7.74 3.03
CA ASN A 61 -17.76 8.34 1.69
C ASN A 61 -16.80 9.56 1.65
N LEU A 62 -15.75 9.53 2.48
CA LEU A 62 -14.76 10.63 2.60
C LEU A 62 -13.72 10.62 1.49
N GLN A 63 -13.91 9.78 0.46
CA GLN A 63 -13.01 9.75 -0.69
C GLN A 63 -13.42 10.83 -1.67
N ASP A 64 -12.47 11.70 -2.02
CA ASP A 64 -12.66 12.72 -3.04
C ASP A 64 -12.92 12.07 -4.42
N GLU A 65 -14.11 12.30 -4.98
CA GLU A 65 -14.53 11.69 -6.25
C GLU A 65 -13.68 12.17 -7.44
N LYS A 66 -13.11 13.38 -7.33
CA LYS A 66 -12.28 14.02 -8.37
C LYS A 66 -10.84 13.49 -8.44
N ASN A 67 -10.37 12.75 -7.43
CA ASN A 67 -9.03 12.16 -7.37
C ASN A 67 -9.09 10.62 -7.26
N LYS A 68 -9.92 9.98 -8.09
CA LYS A 68 -9.80 8.55 -8.38
C LYS A 68 -8.81 8.36 -9.53
N CYS A 69 -7.55 8.04 -9.22
CA CYS A 69 -6.64 7.43 -10.19
C CYS A 69 -7.07 6.00 -10.50
#